data_AF-A0AAD8ZKJ5-F1
#
_entry.id   AF-A0AAD8ZKJ5-F1
#
_cell.length_a   1.000
_cell.length_b   1.000
_cell.length_c   1.000
_cell.angle_alpha   90.00
_cell.angle_beta   90.00
_cell.angle_gamma   90.00
#
_symmetry.space_group_name_H-M   'P 1'
#
loop_
_entity.id
_entity.type
_entity.pdbx_description
1 polymer ?
#
loop_
_entity_poly.entity_id
_entity_poly.type
_entity_poly.pdbx_seq_one_letter_code
_entity_poly.pdbx_strand_id
1 'polypeptide(L)'
;MNVLTNKILPIQNTRALVQAISLIRAPVLKQPMPIGFFLTDRQYRSMPTHGIGRYKHLLPKMLSKKKREVVQMQQIRAATDAEYGVLNVAVSGYDMTLVEHYSQYIHNLCNRLDIKVDESYAMPTKSTEVMVMPEKGTKMFVDVVLKTHERVVQISQMKAILMPVFLEVLLKNQPEGVQISVMQLGYYYLWLAMSRDYYAALEINRNASDAEIKKSYRQLALKYHPHNNGQPGACDKFNELAEAYDVLSDPRKKATYDKFGEEGLKGGIPPEAAANGAWSSRYVYHGNPDKTFRQFFGGDNPFADFHTACRADVNIGFGGLRGRGIKKQDPPIERDLHLALEDLFYGSTKKIKISRRVRVLKKVINEDGHASSIKDKTLTITVKPGWNEGMHITFPKEGDQGPNNIPADIIFTVRHKPHPWFTRQNNNLVYTANISLEQALTGFSVEVVTLDGRLLNIPVNDIVHPQYSKVVTGEGMPSSSNPATRGDLIIRFNTHYPEKLSAEKKRLLKQALAL
;
A
#
# COMPACT_ATOMS: atom_id res chain seq x y z
N MET A 1 -3.93 37.00 7.75
CA MET A 1 -5.03 36.22 7.15
C MET A 1 -4.78 34.77 7.51
N ASN A 2 -5.38 34.32 8.62
CA ASN A 2 -5.06 33.05 9.27
C ASN A 2 -5.93 31.95 8.68
N VAL A 3 -5.30 31.00 7.97
CA VAL A 3 -5.91 29.75 7.53
C VAL A 3 -5.84 28.77 8.70
N LEU A 4 -7.00 28.52 9.33
CA LEU A 4 -7.17 27.52 10.39
C LEU A 4 -7.28 26.12 9.77
N THR A 5 -6.20 25.34 9.81
CA THR A 5 -6.24 23.91 9.47
C THR A 5 -6.57 23.08 10.71
N ASN A 6 -7.79 22.54 10.75
CA ASN A 6 -8.23 21.54 11.74
C ASN A 6 -7.40 20.26 11.60
N LYS A 7 -6.84 19.77 12.71
CA LYS A 7 -6.12 18.48 12.81
C LYS A 7 -7.13 17.34 12.96
N ILE A 8 -7.18 16.42 11.99
CA ILE A 8 -7.83 15.10 12.10
C ILE A 8 -6.73 14.06 12.36
N LEU A 9 -6.92 13.19 13.35
CA LEU A 9 -6.05 12.03 13.59
C LEU A 9 -6.40 10.90 12.62
N PRO A 10 -5.45 10.34 11.86
CA PRO A 10 -5.70 9.18 11.02
C PRO A 10 -5.64 7.89 11.84
N ILE A 11 -6.67 7.06 11.76
CA ILE A 11 -6.59 5.64 12.12
C ILE A 11 -6.78 4.85 10.83
N GLN A 12 -5.69 4.20 10.41
CA GLN A 12 -5.72 3.24 9.32
C GLN A 12 -6.45 1.98 9.78
N ASN A 13 -7.48 1.57 9.04
CA ASN A 13 -7.64 0.16 8.73
C ASN A 13 -8.30 -0.04 7.37
N THR A 14 -7.49 -0.61 6.48
CA THR A 14 -7.82 -1.15 5.17
C THR A 14 -8.83 -2.31 5.27
N ARG A 15 -9.89 -2.30 4.44
CA ARG A 15 -10.25 -3.42 3.52
C ARG A 15 -11.59 -3.19 2.82
N ALA A 16 -11.52 -3.29 1.49
CA ALA A 16 -12.55 -3.79 0.55
C ALA A 16 -13.85 -2.99 0.37
N LEU A 17 -13.81 -2.09 -0.62
CA LEU A 17 -14.88 -1.98 -1.62
C LEU A 17 -14.87 -3.25 -2.48
N VAL A 18 -15.94 -4.04 -2.47
CA VAL A 18 -16.51 -4.79 -3.62
C VAL A 18 -17.87 -5.37 -3.17
N GLN A 19 -18.90 -5.17 -4.00
CA GLN A 19 -20.28 -5.73 -3.95
C GLN A 19 -21.17 -5.13 -2.83
N ALA A 20 -22.39 -4.65 -3.07
CA ALA A 20 -23.37 -5.03 -4.08
C ALA A 20 -24.37 -3.88 -4.35
N ILE A 21 -24.57 -3.58 -5.64
CA ILE A 21 -25.87 -3.13 -6.15
C ILE A 21 -26.66 -4.40 -6.39
N SER A 22 -27.67 -4.69 -5.57
CA SER A 22 -28.81 -5.52 -5.98
C SER A 22 -29.84 -5.66 -4.85
N LEU A 23 -31.09 -5.34 -5.21
CA LEU A 23 -32.35 -5.83 -4.63
C LEU A 23 -32.81 -5.10 -3.36
N ILE A 24 -33.72 -4.12 -3.44
CA ILE A 24 -35.17 -4.22 -3.75
C ILE A 24 -35.97 -4.88 -2.60
N ARG A 25 -36.91 -4.07 -2.08
CA ARG A 25 -38.20 -4.39 -1.42
C ARG A 25 -38.22 -4.83 0.06
N ALA A 26 -38.83 -3.93 0.86
CA ALA A 26 -39.72 -4.20 1.99
C ALA A 26 -40.87 -5.20 1.62
N PRO A 27 -41.75 -5.74 2.51
CA PRO A 27 -42.12 -5.19 3.83
C PRO A 27 -42.50 -6.18 4.99
N VAL A 28 -42.52 -5.62 6.22
CA VAL A 28 -43.57 -5.70 7.28
C VAL A 28 -44.45 -6.96 7.43
N LEU A 29 -44.50 -7.57 8.63
CA LEU A 29 -45.74 -7.72 9.46
C LEU A 29 -45.52 -8.29 10.89
N LYS A 30 -46.13 -7.56 11.84
CA LYS A 30 -46.53 -7.74 13.26
C LYS A 30 -46.96 -9.17 13.66
N GLN A 31 -46.60 -9.78 14.80
CA GLN A 31 -46.97 -9.62 16.25
C GLN A 31 -47.34 -11.05 16.80
N PRO A 32 -47.67 -11.31 18.09
CA PRO A 32 -47.02 -11.01 19.39
C PRO A 32 -46.80 -12.27 20.29
N MET A 33 -46.18 -12.06 21.46
CA MET A 33 -45.97 -12.93 22.67
C MET A 33 -47.19 -13.81 23.09
N PRO A 34 -47.09 -14.92 23.90
CA PRO A 34 -46.44 -14.91 25.24
C PRO A 34 -45.88 -16.24 25.87
N ILE A 35 -45.08 -16.03 26.93
CA ILE A 35 -45.01 -16.72 28.24
C ILE A 35 -45.03 -18.27 28.31
N GLY A 36 -44.05 -18.83 29.03
CA GLY A 36 -44.32 -19.91 29.99
C GLY A 36 -43.49 -21.17 29.86
N PHE A 37 -42.54 -21.31 30.78
CA PHE A 37 -41.82 -22.51 31.22
C PHE A 37 -42.54 -23.85 30.98
N PHE A 38 -41.80 -24.87 30.51
CA PHE A 38 -41.71 -26.17 31.19
C PHE A 38 -40.47 -26.94 30.70
N LEU A 39 -39.66 -27.41 31.66
CA LEU A 39 -38.65 -28.44 31.46
C LEU A 39 -39.30 -29.68 30.86
N THR A 40 -38.71 -30.24 29.79
CA THR A 40 -38.74 -31.68 29.58
C THR A 40 -37.38 -32.16 29.12
N ASP A 41 -36.76 -32.94 30.01
CA ASP A 41 -35.60 -33.77 29.74
C ASP A 41 -36.00 -34.85 28.72
N ARG A 42 -35.24 -34.97 27.62
CA ARG A 42 -35.35 -36.11 26.70
C ARG A 42 -33.95 -36.65 26.42
N GLN A 43 -33.59 -37.66 27.18
CA GLN A 43 -32.50 -38.57 26.91
C GLN A 43 -32.72 -39.25 25.55
N TYR A 44 -31.81 -39.05 24.60
CA TYR A 44 -31.68 -39.93 23.44
C TYR A 44 -30.42 -40.79 23.57
N ARG A 45 -30.67 -42.09 23.55
CA ARG A 45 -29.77 -43.22 23.72
C ARG A 45 -28.83 -43.34 22.51
N SER A 46 -27.54 -43.47 22.79
CA SER A 46 -26.48 -43.70 21.80
C SER A 46 -26.60 -45.06 21.13
N MET A 47 -26.47 -45.11 19.80
CA MET A 47 -25.93 -46.27 19.08
C MET A 47 -24.88 -45.81 18.06
N PRO A 48 -23.80 -46.59 17.84
CA PRO A 48 -22.61 -46.11 17.17
C PRO A 48 -22.68 -46.41 15.67
N THR A 49 -22.71 -45.36 14.83
CA THR A 49 -22.47 -45.51 13.39
C THR A 49 -20.98 -45.33 13.08
N HIS A 50 -20.28 -46.47 13.05
CA HIS A 50 -19.02 -46.61 12.34
C HIS A 50 -19.26 -46.33 10.85
N GLY A 51 -18.78 -45.20 10.33
CA GLY A 51 -18.96 -44.92 8.90
C GLY A 51 -18.45 -43.60 8.33
N ILE A 52 -17.91 -42.67 9.12
CA ILE A 52 -17.37 -41.39 8.59
C ILE A 52 -15.83 -41.41 8.71
N GLY A 53 -15.23 -42.36 8.00
CA GLY A 53 -13.78 -42.56 7.95
C GLY A 53 -13.15 -42.32 6.57
N ARG A 54 -13.90 -41.92 5.54
CA ARG A 54 -13.41 -41.91 4.15
C ARG A 54 -13.24 -40.57 3.44
N TYR A 55 -13.47 -39.43 4.11
CA TYR A 55 -13.29 -38.10 3.51
C TYR A 55 -12.41 -37.12 4.31
N LYS A 56 -11.49 -37.63 5.15
CA LYS A 56 -10.59 -36.78 5.97
C LYS A 56 -9.47 -36.08 5.20
N HIS A 57 -9.19 -36.46 3.96
CA HIS A 57 -8.08 -35.93 3.16
C HIS A 57 -8.48 -34.76 2.24
N LEU A 58 -9.78 -34.41 2.18
CA LEU A 58 -10.29 -33.29 1.39
C LEU A 58 -10.52 -32.01 2.22
N LEU A 59 -10.25 -32.05 3.53
CA LEU A 59 -10.28 -30.86 4.39
C LEU A 59 -8.89 -30.21 4.43
N PRO A 60 -8.77 -28.88 4.24
CA PRO A 60 -7.51 -28.17 4.44
C PRO A 60 -6.98 -28.46 5.85
N LYS A 61 -5.67 -28.74 5.99
CA LYS A 61 -5.03 -28.89 7.31
C LYS A 61 -5.33 -27.63 8.12
N MET A 62 -6.11 -27.78 9.19
CA MET A 62 -6.30 -26.70 10.15
C MET A 62 -4.94 -26.32 10.73
N LEU A 63 -4.59 -25.05 10.57
CA LEU A 63 -3.44 -24.46 11.25
C LEU A 63 -3.55 -24.76 12.75
N SER A 64 -2.43 -25.15 13.35
CA SER A 64 -2.35 -25.47 14.77
C SER A 64 -3.05 -24.40 15.60
N LYS A 65 -4.05 -24.79 16.40
CA LYS A 65 -4.67 -23.89 17.39
C LYS A 65 -3.53 -23.28 18.20
N LYS A 66 -3.30 -21.97 18.06
CA LYS A 66 -2.45 -21.23 18.99
C LYS A 66 -2.97 -21.56 20.39
N LYS A 67 -2.05 -21.95 21.29
CA LYS A 67 -2.36 -22.15 22.71
C LYS A 67 -3.23 -20.98 23.17
N ARG A 68 -4.40 -21.27 23.73
CA ARG A 68 -5.14 -20.26 24.49
C ARG A 68 -4.17 -19.75 25.54
N GLU A 69 -3.74 -18.49 25.41
CA GLU A 69 -3.05 -17.82 26.48
C GLU A 69 -3.98 -17.89 27.69
N VAL A 70 -3.48 -18.47 28.77
CA VAL A 70 -4.13 -18.38 30.07
C VAL A 70 -4.25 -16.88 30.33
N VAL A 71 -5.48 -16.38 30.35
CA VAL A 71 -5.76 -15.01 30.76
C VAL A 71 -5.23 -14.89 32.18
N GLN A 72 -4.05 -14.30 32.35
CA GLN A 72 -3.60 -13.85 33.65
C GLN A 72 -4.64 -12.83 34.09
N MET A 73 -5.36 -13.13 35.18
CA MET A 73 -6.13 -12.10 35.89
C MET A 73 -5.15 -10.97 36.19
N GLN A 74 -5.28 -9.86 35.46
CA GLN A 74 -4.60 -8.64 35.83
C GLN A 74 -5.08 -8.30 37.25
N GLN A 75 -4.12 -8.12 38.16
CA GLN A 75 -4.43 -7.63 39.49
C GLN A 75 -5.25 -6.35 39.36
N ILE A 76 -6.41 -6.33 39.99
CA ILE A 76 -7.25 -5.13 40.11
C ILE A 76 -6.40 -4.10 40.84
N ARG A 77 -5.88 -3.11 40.11
CA ARG A 77 -5.32 -1.92 40.72
C ARG A 77 -6.49 -1.24 41.43
N ALA A 78 -6.36 -1.04 42.74
CA ALA A 78 -7.33 -0.27 43.52
C ALA A 78 -7.59 1.06 42.81
N ALA A 79 -8.87 1.37 42.61
CA ALA A 79 -9.31 2.59 41.94
C ALA A 79 -8.73 3.80 42.67
N THR A 80 -7.79 4.48 42.02
CA THR A 80 -7.59 5.90 42.30
C THR A 80 -8.83 6.59 41.76
N ASP A 81 -9.54 7.35 42.60
CA ASP A 81 -10.69 8.20 42.25
C ASP A 81 -10.26 9.34 41.31
N ALA A 82 -9.79 8.97 40.11
CA ALA A 82 -9.39 9.91 39.08
C ALA A 82 -10.65 10.29 38.28
N GLU A 83 -11.08 11.53 38.46
CA GLU A 83 -12.14 12.13 37.64
C GLU A 83 -11.50 12.84 36.44
N TYR A 84 -12.05 12.60 35.26
CA TYR A 84 -11.77 13.46 34.12
C TYR A 84 -12.42 14.82 34.37
N GLY A 85 -11.67 15.90 34.09
CA GLY A 85 -12.20 17.26 34.07
C GLY A 85 -13.22 17.48 32.97
N VAL A 86 -13.36 18.71 32.46
CA VAL A 86 -14.32 19.00 31.38
C VAL A 86 -13.89 18.33 30.07
N LEU A 87 -14.79 17.52 29.51
CA LEU A 87 -14.64 16.77 28.27
C LEU A 87 -15.63 17.31 27.25
N ASN A 88 -15.12 17.63 26.06
CA ASN A 88 -15.95 18.05 24.93
C ASN A 88 -16.10 16.86 23.97
N VAL A 89 -17.33 16.38 23.81
CA VAL A 89 -17.69 15.40 22.78
C VAL A 89 -18.25 16.17 21.60
N ALA A 90 -17.42 16.33 20.55
CA ALA A 90 -17.80 17.01 19.32
C ALA A 90 -18.29 16.00 18.28
N VAL A 91 -19.51 16.21 17.81
CA VAL A 91 -20.19 15.45 16.76
C VAL A 91 -20.24 16.31 15.51
N SER A 92 -19.69 15.83 14.41
CA SER A 92 -19.66 16.55 13.14
C SER A 92 -20.22 15.70 12.00
N GLY A 93 -20.90 16.32 11.04
CA GLY A 93 -21.51 15.62 9.92
C GLY A 93 -22.03 16.59 8.86
N TYR A 94 -22.41 16.04 7.70
CA TYR A 94 -22.96 16.82 6.59
C TYR A 94 -24.47 16.99 6.68
N ASP A 95 -25.17 16.03 7.27
CA ASP A 95 -26.61 16.12 7.54
C ASP A 95 -26.83 16.70 8.94
N MET A 96 -27.51 17.85 8.99
CA MET A 96 -27.83 18.53 10.25
C MET A 96 -28.66 17.62 11.16
N THR A 97 -29.70 16.98 10.63
CA THR A 97 -30.70 16.23 11.42
C THR A 97 -30.08 15.02 12.13
N LEU A 98 -29.17 14.31 11.45
CA LEU A 98 -28.43 13.19 12.02
C LEU A 98 -27.48 13.63 13.14
N VAL A 99 -26.80 14.76 12.96
CA VAL A 99 -25.91 15.34 13.98
C VAL A 99 -26.72 15.78 15.20
N GLU A 100 -27.90 16.37 15.01
CA GLU A 100 -28.79 16.75 16.13
C GLU A 100 -29.28 15.53 16.91
N HIS A 101 -29.83 14.55 16.21
CA HIS A 101 -30.39 13.36 16.82
C HIS A 101 -29.32 12.55 17.57
N TYR A 102 -28.11 12.46 17.01
CA TYR A 102 -27.00 11.80 17.69
C TYR A 102 -26.50 12.60 18.90
N SER A 103 -26.43 13.93 18.83
CA SER A 103 -26.08 14.76 20.00
C SER A 103 -27.10 14.61 21.15
N GLN A 104 -28.40 14.49 20.84
CA GLN A 104 -29.46 14.21 21.81
C GLN A 104 -29.34 12.80 22.38
N TYR A 105 -28.96 11.81 21.56
CA TYR A 105 -28.66 10.46 22.02
C TYR A 105 -27.52 10.45 23.05
N ILE A 106 -26.42 11.18 22.79
CA ILE A 106 -25.30 11.32 23.73
C ILE A 106 -25.77 11.95 25.05
N HIS A 107 -26.54 13.04 24.97
CA HIS A 107 -27.10 13.70 26.15
C HIS A 107 -27.98 12.74 26.99
N ASN A 108 -28.86 11.99 26.34
CA ASN A 108 -29.72 11.01 27.01
C ASN A 108 -28.93 9.82 27.58
N LEU A 109 -27.83 9.43 26.93
CA LEU A 109 -26.92 8.39 27.42
C LEU A 109 -26.21 8.86 28.70
N CYS A 110 -25.70 10.10 28.72
CA CYS A 110 -25.09 10.69 29.91
C CYS A 110 -26.08 10.72 31.09
N ASN A 111 -27.33 11.14 30.84
CA ASN A 111 -28.37 11.16 31.87
C ASN A 111 -28.71 9.76 32.42
N ARG A 112 -28.66 8.72 31.57
CA ARG A 112 -28.89 7.33 32.00
C ARG A 112 -27.73 6.74 32.80
N LEU A 113 -26.51 7.24 32.57
CA LEU A 113 -25.30 6.79 33.23
C LEU A 113 -24.94 7.65 34.46
N ASP A 114 -25.83 8.58 34.84
CA ASP A 114 -25.64 9.53 35.95
C ASP A 114 -24.37 10.39 35.79
N ILE A 115 -24.09 10.80 34.55
CA ILE A 115 -22.94 11.63 34.19
C ILE A 115 -23.41 13.07 33.99
N LYS A 116 -22.76 14.03 34.67
CA LYS A 116 -23.11 15.45 34.59
C LYS A 116 -22.77 16.03 33.21
N VAL A 117 -23.78 16.54 32.51
CA VAL A 117 -23.63 17.34 31.29
C VAL A 117 -23.76 18.81 31.66
N ASP A 118 -22.74 19.62 31.36
CA ASP A 118 -22.76 21.05 31.68
C ASP A 118 -23.48 21.84 30.59
N GLU A 119 -23.06 21.69 29.33
CA GLU A 119 -23.62 22.43 28.20
C GLU A 119 -23.67 21.58 26.93
N SER A 120 -24.68 21.84 26.09
CA SER A 120 -24.78 21.27 24.73
C SER A 120 -25.08 22.41 23.77
N TYR A 121 -24.14 22.73 22.89
CA TYR A 121 -24.26 23.87 21.98
C TYR A 121 -23.86 23.51 20.55
N ALA A 122 -24.40 24.29 19.60
CA ALA A 122 -24.08 24.19 18.19
C ALA A 122 -22.86 25.05 17.86
N MET A 123 -21.90 24.48 17.14
CA MET A 123 -20.79 25.23 16.56
C MET A 123 -21.22 25.88 15.23
N PRO A 124 -20.60 27.02 14.84
CA PRO A 124 -20.89 27.66 13.57
C PRO A 124 -20.64 26.71 12.39
N THR A 125 -21.55 26.69 11.43
CA THR A 125 -21.50 25.79 10.26
C THR A 125 -20.31 26.16 9.38
N LYS A 126 -19.50 25.18 9.00
CA LYS A 126 -18.35 25.36 8.11
C LYS A 126 -18.75 25.03 6.68
N SER A 127 -18.61 25.97 5.75
CA SER A 127 -18.84 25.74 4.31
C SER A 127 -17.51 25.49 3.60
N THR A 128 -17.36 24.34 2.96
CA THR A 128 -16.17 23.96 2.19
C THR A 128 -16.54 23.82 0.73
N GLU A 129 -15.90 24.60 -0.15
CA GLU A 129 -16.12 24.55 -1.59
C GLU A 129 -15.24 23.44 -2.20
N VAL A 130 -15.87 22.45 -2.83
CA VAL A 130 -15.16 21.38 -3.53
C VAL A 130 -14.93 21.81 -4.98
N MET A 131 -13.66 21.96 -5.33
CA MET A 131 -13.20 22.39 -6.66
C MET A 131 -12.80 21.18 -7.49
N VAL A 132 -13.34 21.05 -8.70
CA VAL A 132 -12.98 19.98 -9.64
C VAL A 132 -12.21 20.55 -10.82
N MET A 133 -11.11 19.88 -11.17
CA MET A 133 -10.29 20.19 -12.34
C MET A 133 -10.64 19.20 -13.47
N PRO A 134 -11.15 19.67 -14.62
CA PRO A 134 -11.45 18.78 -15.75
C PRO A 134 -10.16 18.24 -16.39
N GLU A 135 -10.20 17.01 -16.91
CA GLU A 135 -9.04 16.29 -17.48
C GLU A 135 -8.34 17.04 -18.64
N LYS A 136 -9.00 18.02 -19.27
CA LYS A 136 -8.45 18.87 -20.34
C LYS A 136 -8.74 20.36 -20.12
N GLY A 137 -8.31 20.91 -18.99
CA GLY A 137 -8.32 22.35 -18.75
C GLY A 137 -7.49 22.75 -17.52
N THR A 138 -6.99 23.99 -17.49
CA THR A 138 -6.20 24.54 -16.37
C THR A 138 -7.04 25.32 -15.35
N LYS A 139 -8.34 25.50 -15.59
CA LYS A 139 -9.24 26.26 -14.70
C LYS A 139 -10.03 25.30 -13.81
N MET A 140 -10.03 25.58 -12.51
CA MET A 140 -10.84 24.84 -11.53
C MET A 140 -12.23 25.45 -11.43
N PHE A 141 -13.26 24.60 -11.37
CA PHE A 141 -14.66 25.00 -11.19
C PHE A 141 -15.19 24.51 -9.84
N VAL A 142 -16.03 25.30 -9.18
CA VAL A 142 -16.75 24.89 -7.96
C VAL A 142 -17.82 23.89 -8.38
N ASP A 143 -17.72 22.65 -7.89
CA ASP A 143 -18.66 21.57 -8.21
C ASP A 143 -19.78 21.49 -7.16
N VAL A 144 -19.39 21.46 -5.87
CA VAL A 144 -20.34 21.35 -4.74
C VAL A 144 -19.85 22.15 -3.55
N VAL A 145 -20.77 22.86 -2.88
CA VAL A 145 -20.51 23.52 -1.59
C VAL A 145 -21.01 22.61 -0.47
N LEU A 146 -20.08 21.99 0.27
CA LEU A 146 -20.40 21.12 1.40
C LEU A 146 -20.53 21.94 2.68
N LYS A 147 -21.64 21.77 3.40
CA LYS A 147 -21.85 22.36 4.73
C LYS A 147 -21.62 21.29 5.78
N THR A 148 -20.74 21.58 6.75
CA THR A 148 -20.48 20.70 7.89
C THR A 148 -21.08 21.32 9.14
N HIS A 149 -21.99 20.58 9.77
CA HIS A 149 -22.62 20.92 11.03
C HIS A 149 -21.88 20.23 12.17
N GLU A 150 -21.63 20.97 13.25
CA GLU A 150 -20.88 20.48 14.40
C GLU A 150 -21.63 20.83 15.70
N ARG A 151 -21.78 19.85 16.59
CA ARG A 151 -22.44 19.95 17.90
C ARG A 151 -21.45 19.51 18.97
N VAL A 152 -21.37 20.23 20.08
CA VAL A 152 -20.48 19.88 21.20
C VAL A 152 -21.32 19.62 22.44
N VAL A 153 -21.14 18.45 23.05
CA VAL A 153 -21.71 18.10 24.36
C VAL A 153 -20.58 18.12 25.38
N GLN A 154 -20.67 19.01 26.36
CA GLN A 154 -19.70 19.17 27.43
C GLN A 154 -20.09 18.32 28.63
N ILE A 155 -19.18 17.45 29.04
CA ILE A 155 -19.37 16.49 30.13
C ILE A 155 -18.34 16.81 31.20
N SER A 156 -18.76 16.92 32.46
CA SER A 156 -17.87 17.11 33.60
C SER A 156 -17.91 15.94 34.57
N GLN A 157 -16.85 15.81 35.38
CA GLN A 157 -16.78 14.87 36.50
C GLN A 157 -16.96 13.39 36.08
N MET A 158 -16.51 13.03 34.87
CA MET A 158 -16.61 11.65 34.40
C MET A 158 -15.56 10.78 35.11
N LYS A 159 -16.01 9.75 35.84
CA LYS A 159 -15.13 8.78 36.50
C LYS A 159 -14.29 8.02 35.49
N ALA A 160 -13.00 7.82 35.78
CA ALA A 160 -12.08 7.15 34.86
C ALA A 160 -12.50 5.70 34.48
N ILE A 161 -13.25 5.03 35.36
CA ILE A 161 -13.77 3.67 35.15
C ILE A 161 -14.87 3.62 34.09
N LEU A 162 -15.67 4.69 33.98
CA LEU A 162 -16.82 4.73 33.06
C LEU A 162 -16.43 5.15 31.64
N MET A 163 -15.30 5.82 31.48
CA MET A 163 -14.84 6.36 30.18
C MET A 163 -14.68 5.28 29.08
N PRO A 164 -14.02 4.13 29.31
CA PRO A 164 -13.85 3.13 28.26
C PRO A 164 -15.19 2.55 27.78
N VAL A 165 -16.10 2.29 28.73
CA VAL A 165 -17.46 1.77 28.44
C VAL A 165 -18.28 2.82 27.69
N PHE A 166 -18.21 4.07 28.12
CA PHE A 166 -18.89 5.18 27.46
C PHE A 166 -18.43 5.36 26.01
N LEU A 167 -17.12 5.36 25.76
CA LEU A 167 -16.57 5.50 24.41
C LEU A 167 -16.91 4.29 23.51
N GLU A 168 -16.91 3.08 24.06
CA GLU A 168 -17.31 1.87 23.33
C GLU A 168 -18.78 1.91 22.89
N VAL A 169 -19.67 2.37 23.78
CA VAL A 169 -21.11 2.53 23.47
C VAL A 169 -21.34 3.61 22.41
N LEU A 170 -20.58 4.71 22.45
CA LEU A 170 -20.66 5.76 21.45
C LEU A 170 -20.25 5.24 20.06
N LEU A 171 -19.07 4.62 19.96
CA LEU A 171 -18.54 4.10 18.70
C LEU A 171 -19.42 3.00 18.11
N LYS A 172 -20.02 2.14 18.96
CA LYS A 172 -20.89 1.05 18.50
C LYS A 172 -22.22 1.54 17.93
N ASN A 173 -22.72 2.67 18.41
CA ASN A 173 -24.00 3.26 17.97
C ASN A 173 -23.80 4.46 17.02
N GLN A 174 -22.60 4.65 16.47
CA GLN A 174 -22.30 5.76 15.57
C GLN A 174 -22.99 5.55 14.20
N PRO A 175 -23.85 6.48 13.74
CA PRO A 175 -24.50 6.40 12.44
C PRO A 175 -23.51 6.70 11.30
N GLU A 176 -23.77 6.13 10.12
CA GLU A 176 -22.97 6.37 8.91
C GLU A 176 -22.99 7.86 8.53
N GLY A 177 -21.80 8.44 8.28
CA GLY A 177 -21.67 9.85 7.87
C GLY A 177 -21.51 10.87 9.01
N VAL A 178 -21.55 10.42 10.27
CA VAL A 178 -21.24 11.26 11.44
C VAL A 178 -19.85 10.93 11.96
N GLN A 179 -19.04 11.94 12.30
CA GLN A 179 -17.72 11.83 12.92
C GLN A 179 -17.76 12.33 14.36
N ILE A 180 -17.12 11.60 15.27
CA ILE A 180 -17.08 11.91 16.70
C ILE A 180 -15.63 12.18 17.09
N SER A 181 -15.41 13.24 17.87
CA SER A 181 -14.12 13.52 18.49
C SER A 181 -14.31 13.90 19.96
N VAL A 182 -13.49 13.32 20.84
CA VAL A 182 -13.53 13.60 22.28
C VAL A 182 -12.24 14.32 22.65
N MET A 183 -12.37 15.52 23.21
CA MET A 183 -11.24 16.37 23.60
C MET A 183 -11.33 16.71 25.08
N GLN A 184 -10.28 16.44 25.85
CA GLN A 184 -10.20 16.82 27.26
C GLN A 184 -9.59 18.22 27.38
N LEU A 185 -10.32 19.17 27.96
CA LEU A 185 -9.89 20.58 28.07
C LEU A 185 -8.67 20.77 29.01
N GLY A 186 -8.32 19.78 29.84
CA GLY A 186 -7.20 19.87 30.80
C GLY A 186 -5.78 19.78 30.20
N TYR A 187 -5.60 19.09 29.08
CA TYR A 187 -4.25 18.92 28.49
C TYR A 187 -3.77 20.15 27.70
N TYR A 188 -4.67 21.04 27.28
CA TYR A 188 -4.27 22.27 26.58
C TYR A 188 -3.73 23.34 27.55
N TYR A 189 -4.35 23.50 28.72
CA TYR A 189 -3.90 24.49 29.71
C TYR A 189 -2.65 24.05 30.46
N LEU A 190 -2.47 22.76 30.78
CA LEU A 190 -1.24 22.27 31.39
C LEU A 190 -0.06 22.31 30.40
N TRP A 191 -0.30 22.08 29.10
CA TRP A 191 0.73 22.18 28.05
C TRP A 191 1.11 23.64 27.73
N LEU A 192 0.18 24.60 27.84
CA LEU A 192 0.50 26.03 27.77
C LEU A 192 1.18 26.55 29.06
N ALA A 193 0.93 25.94 30.22
CA ALA A 193 1.44 26.38 31.52
C ALA A 193 2.75 25.70 31.95
N MET A 194 3.21 24.65 31.26
CA MET A 194 4.61 24.22 31.35
C MET A 194 5.50 25.21 30.58
N SER A 195 5.74 26.36 31.20
CA SER A 195 6.61 27.40 30.69
C SER A 195 8.00 26.85 30.32
N ARG A 196 8.24 26.71 29.01
CA ARG A 196 9.48 27.06 28.28
C ARG A 196 10.84 26.72 28.92
N ASP A 197 10.99 25.55 29.50
CA ASP A 197 12.31 25.08 29.93
C ASP A 197 13.15 24.69 28.70
N TYR A 198 14.29 25.36 28.46
CA TYR A 198 15.20 25.08 27.34
C TYR A 198 15.78 23.65 27.40
N TYR A 199 15.98 23.11 28.61
CA TYR A 199 16.38 21.71 28.82
C TYR A 199 15.27 20.74 28.41
N ALA A 200 14.01 21.06 28.70
CA ALA A 200 12.86 20.24 28.29
C ALA A 200 12.65 20.29 26.77
N ALA A 201 12.86 21.46 26.15
CA ALA A 201 12.80 21.61 24.69
C ALA A 201 13.82 20.73 23.96
N LEU A 202 15.03 20.59 24.52
CA LEU A 202 16.09 19.72 24.01
C LEU A 202 16.01 18.26 24.48
N GLU A 203 14.97 17.87 25.23
CA GLU A 203 14.78 16.52 25.78
C GLU A 203 15.97 16.03 26.63
N ILE A 204 16.62 16.95 27.38
CA ILE A 204 17.80 16.67 28.20
C ILE A 204 17.59 17.07 29.66
N ASN A 205 18.40 16.50 30.55
CA ASN A 205 18.41 16.85 31.97
C ASN A 205 19.20 18.16 32.21
N ARG A 206 18.89 18.91 33.28
CA ARG A 206 19.59 20.15 33.67
C ARG A 206 21.09 19.93 33.95
N ASN A 207 21.47 18.73 34.36
CA ASN A 207 22.88 18.34 34.59
C ASN A 207 23.63 17.89 33.31
N ALA A 208 23.05 18.08 32.12
CA ALA A 208 23.66 17.61 30.87
C ALA A 208 24.98 18.33 30.54
N SER A 209 25.92 17.55 30.03
CA SER A 209 27.20 18.04 29.51
C SER A 209 27.01 18.80 28.18
N ASP A 210 27.95 19.69 27.83
CA ASP A 210 27.92 20.42 26.55
C ASP A 210 27.87 19.48 25.32
N ALA A 211 28.54 18.32 25.41
CA ALA A 211 28.49 17.30 24.38
C ALA A 211 27.09 16.71 24.18
N GLU A 212 26.34 16.51 25.28
CA GLU A 212 24.96 16.00 25.24
C GLU A 212 23.99 17.04 24.69
N ILE A 213 24.15 18.32 25.05
CA ILE A 213 23.38 19.45 24.51
C ILE A 213 23.55 19.54 22.99
N LYS A 214 24.81 19.45 22.51
CA LYS A 214 25.12 19.45 21.07
C LYS A 214 24.54 18.21 20.36
N LYS A 215 24.58 17.04 21.01
CA LYS A 215 24.05 15.79 20.46
C LYS A 215 22.53 15.82 20.34
N SER A 216 21.81 16.28 21.37
CA SER A 216 20.35 16.35 21.33
C SER A 216 19.86 17.40 20.33
N TYR A 217 20.48 18.58 20.30
CA TYR A 217 20.19 19.61 19.30
C TYR A 217 20.39 19.08 17.87
N ARG A 218 21.50 18.37 17.60
CA ARG A 218 21.75 17.75 16.29
C ARG A 218 20.63 16.79 15.87
N GLN A 219 20.17 15.94 16.78
CA GLN A 219 19.12 14.96 16.50
C GLN A 219 17.76 15.62 16.26
N LEU A 220 17.38 16.57 17.12
CA LEU A 220 16.08 17.24 17.07
C LEU A 220 16.00 18.24 15.92
N ALA A 221 17.07 18.99 15.64
CA ALA A 221 17.13 19.92 14.52
C ALA A 221 16.94 19.21 13.17
N LEU A 222 17.51 18.01 13.00
CA LEU A 222 17.29 17.19 11.79
C LEU A 222 15.88 16.61 11.70
N LYS A 223 15.28 16.27 12.84
CA LYS A 223 13.93 15.69 12.94
C LYS A 223 12.83 16.72 12.66
N TYR A 224 13.03 17.97 13.06
CA TYR A 224 12.04 19.05 12.93
C TYR A 224 12.38 20.08 11.86
N HIS A 225 13.42 19.86 11.06
CA HIS A 225 13.78 20.75 9.97
C HIS A 225 12.62 20.91 8.97
N PRO A 226 12.30 22.13 8.51
CA PRO A 226 11.15 22.40 7.63
C PRO A 226 11.16 21.60 6.31
N HIS A 227 12.35 21.20 5.84
CA HIS A 227 12.48 20.36 4.63
C HIS A 227 12.30 18.85 4.87
N ASN A 228 12.51 18.35 6.10
CA ASN A 228 12.41 16.92 6.40
C ASN A 228 11.05 16.56 7.00
N ASN A 229 10.42 17.50 7.71
CA ASN A 229 9.17 17.29 8.42
C ASN A 229 8.17 18.41 8.12
N GLY A 230 7.10 18.07 7.39
CA GLY A 230 6.03 18.98 7.01
C GLY A 230 4.87 19.05 8.01
N GLN A 231 5.03 18.58 9.26
CA GLN A 231 3.96 18.63 10.25
C GLN A 231 3.64 20.07 10.72
N PRO A 232 2.35 20.44 10.89
CA PRO A 232 1.96 21.74 11.40
C PRO A 232 2.38 21.89 12.88
N GLY A 233 3.36 22.76 13.12
CA GLY A 233 4.04 22.97 14.40
C GLY A 233 5.51 22.52 14.44
N ALA A 234 6.02 21.90 13.36
CA ALA A 234 7.46 21.57 13.26
C ALA A 234 8.34 22.83 13.16
N CYS A 235 7.85 23.88 12.49
CA CYS A 235 8.52 25.17 12.36
C CYS A 235 8.67 25.87 13.73
N ASP A 236 7.60 25.89 14.52
CA ASP A 236 7.61 26.51 15.87
C ASP A 236 8.57 25.76 16.79
N LYS A 237 8.53 24.42 16.77
CA LYS A 237 9.48 23.57 17.50
C LYS A 237 10.92 23.77 17.03
N PHE A 238 11.15 23.92 15.73
CA PHE A 238 12.49 24.17 15.20
C PHE A 238 13.04 25.53 15.68
N ASN A 239 12.17 26.54 15.78
CA ASN A 239 12.52 27.84 16.33
C ASN A 239 12.86 27.75 17.83
N GLU A 240 12.04 27.04 18.61
CA GLU A 240 12.29 26.78 20.03
C GLU A 240 13.61 26.02 20.28
N LEU A 241 13.90 25.00 19.46
CA LEU A 241 15.15 24.23 19.54
C LEU A 241 16.37 25.11 19.25
N ALA A 242 16.28 26.00 18.27
CA ALA A 242 17.35 26.91 17.90
C ALA A 242 17.59 27.98 18.99
N GLU A 243 16.53 28.53 19.59
CA GLU A 243 16.64 29.45 20.74
C GLU A 243 17.25 28.73 21.95
N ALA A 244 16.80 27.52 22.26
CA ALA A 244 17.34 26.72 23.37
C ALA A 244 18.83 26.44 23.21
N TYR A 245 19.27 26.10 22.00
CA TYR A 245 20.69 25.85 21.72
C TYR A 245 21.54 27.12 21.81
N ASP A 246 21.06 28.27 21.32
CA ASP A 246 21.81 29.54 21.42
C ASP A 246 22.05 29.97 22.88
N VAL A 247 21.10 29.69 23.78
CA VAL A 247 21.23 29.99 25.21
C VAL A 247 22.13 28.96 25.92
N LEU A 248 21.95 27.68 25.65
CA LEU A 248 22.65 26.60 26.37
C LEU A 248 24.07 26.33 25.85
N SER A 249 24.40 26.78 24.63
CA SER A 249 25.74 26.63 24.05
C SER A 249 26.77 27.57 24.66
N ASP A 250 26.37 28.79 25.03
CA ASP A 250 27.26 29.78 25.65
C ASP A 250 27.30 29.61 27.17
N PRO A 251 28.47 29.33 27.79
CA PRO A 251 28.57 29.12 29.24
C PRO A 251 28.06 30.30 30.08
N ARG A 252 28.18 31.53 29.57
CA ARG A 252 27.70 32.75 30.25
C ARG A 252 26.17 32.85 30.23
N LYS A 253 25.54 32.58 29.08
CA LYS A 253 24.07 32.59 28.93
C LYS A 253 23.45 31.42 29.71
N LYS A 254 24.06 30.24 29.64
CA LYS A 254 23.69 29.07 30.45
C LYS A 254 23.74 29.37 31.94
N ALA A 255 24.82 29.95 32.45
CA ALA A 255 24.93 30.29 33.87
C ALA A 255 23.90 31.34 34.33
N THR A 256 23.55 32.30 33.48
CA THR A 256 22.48 33.27 33.75
C THR A 256 21.10 32.58 33.77
N TYR A 257 20.84 31.72 32.79
CA TYR A 257 19.59 30.94 32.70
C TYR A 257 19.41 29.98 33.89
N ASP A 258 20.48 29.28 34.30
CA ASP A 258 20.45 28.35 35.42
C ASP A 258 20.19 29.05 36.77
N LYS A 259 20.58 30.33 36.91
CA LYS A 259 20.41 31.12 38.14
C LYS A 259 19.10 31.92 38.19
N PHE A 260 18.65 32.46 37.06
CA PHE A 260 17.56 33.45 37.01
C PHE A 260 16.43 33.07 36.03
N GLY A 261 16.52 31.92 35.36
CA GLY A 261 15.52 31.46 34.39
C GLY A 261 15.44 32.31 33.11
N GLU A 262 14.34 32.14 32.36
CA GLU A 262 14.06 32.91 31.13
C GLU A 262 13.88 34.41 31.44
N GLU A 263 13.33 34.74 32.61
CA GLU A 263 13.06 36.11 33.06
C GLU A 263 14.34 36.92 33.27
N GLY A 264 15.39 36.32 33.86
CA GLY A 264 16.69 36.99 34.00
C GLY A 264 17.42 37.17 32.68
N LEU A 265 17.19 36.28 31.72
CA LEU A 265 17.80 36.34 30.40
C LEU A 265 17.15 37.45 29.53
N LYS A 266 15.82 37.53 29.50
CA LYS A 266 15.05 38.51 28.69
C LYS A 266 14.82 39.86 29.40
N GLY A 267 14.78 39.87 30.73
CA GLY A 267 14.61 41.07 31.54
C GLY A 267 15.90 41.89 31.72
N GLY A 268 17.06 41.22 31.67
CA GLY A 268 18.35 41.80 32.05
C GLY A 268 18.50 41.85 33.57
N ILE A 269 19.74 41.77 34.06
CA ILE A 269 20.05 41.78 35.49
C ILE A 269 20.64 43.15 35.85
N PRO A 270 20.28 43.77 37.00
CA PRO A 270 20.89 45.01 37.47
C PRO A 270 22.42 44.89 37.54
N PRO A 271 23.18 45.95 37.16
CA PRO A 271 24.64 45.89 37.04
C PRO A 271 25.37 45.52 38.34
N GLU A 272 24.74 45.68 39.50
CA GLU A 272 25.30 45.27 40.81
C GLU A 272 25.40 43.75 40.99
N ALA A 273 24.55 42.95 40.34
CA ALA A 273 24.59 41.48 40.39
C ALA A 273 25.43 40.84 39.26
N ALA A 274 25.94 41.65 38.32
CA ALA A 274 26.80 41.21 37.22
C ALA A 274 28.27 40.98 37.64
N ALA A 275 28.64 41.34 38.88
CA ALA A 275 30.01 41.27 39.41
C ALA A 275 30.64 39.86 39.40
N ASN A 276 29.83 38.80 39.26
CA ASN A 276 30.28 37.40 39.22
C ASN A 276 30.29 36.78 37.80
N GLY A 277 30.48 37.59 36.76
CA GLY A 277 30.63 37.11 35.38
C GLY A 277 29.32 36.72 34.68
N ALA A 278 28.17 37.16 35.22
CA ALA A 278 26.85 36.96 34.63
C ALA A 278 26.58 37.97 33.50
N TRP A 279 25.86 37.54 32.47
CA TRP A 279 25.50 38.37 31.32
C TRP A 279 24.53 39.49 31.72
N SER A 280 24.95 40.76 31.56
CA SER A 280 24.21 41.95 32.02
C SER A 280 23.29 42.59 30.97
N SER A 281 23.46 42.25 29.70
CA SER A 281 22.67 42.82 28.60
C SER A 281 21.41 41.99 28.33
N ARG A 282 20.30 42.64 27.96
CA ARG A 282 19.07 41.96 27.54
C ARG A 282 19.36 40.98 26.40
N TYR A 283 19.08 39.69 26.61
CA TYR A 283 19.14 38.70 25.54
C TYR A 283 17.94 38.87 24.60
N VAL A 284 18.22 39.04 23.32
CA VAL A 284 17.22 39.01 22.25
C VAL A 284 17.67 37.96 21.24
N TYR A 285 16.86 36.92 21.10
CA TYR A 285 17.10 35.91 20.09
C TYR A 285 17.00 36.53 18.69
N HIS A 286 17.92 36.17 17.79
CA HIS A 286 18.03 36.77 16.45
C HIS A 286 16.88 36.41 15.49
N GLY A 287 15.87 35.64 15.95
CA GLY A 287 14.61 35.37 15.25
C GLY A 287 14.72 34.50 14.00
N ASN A 288 15.90 33.94 13.71
CA ASN A 288 16.19 33.21 12.48
C ASN A 288 16.82 31.84 12.78
N PRO A 289 16.03 30.77 12.90
CA PRO A 289 16.54 29.46 13.31
C PRO A 289 17.53 28.83 12.33
N ASP A 290 17.45 29.17 11.04
CA ASP A 290 18.40 28.74 10.02
C ASP A 290 19.82 29.29 10.24
N LYS A 291 19.95 30.43 10.92
CA LYS A 291 21.26 31.02 11.25
C LYS A 291 21.98 30.18 12.30
N THR A 292 21.28 29.81 13.38
CA THR A 292 21.80 28.90 14.42
C THR A 292 22.15 27.54 13.84
N PHE A 293 21.30 27.03 12.94
CA PHE A 293 21.52 25.78 12.24
C PHE A 293 22.81 25.81 11.40
N ARG A 294 23.00 26.84 10.57
CA ARG A 294 24.21 27.01 9.76
C ARG A 294 25.46 27.19 10.60
N GLN A 295 25.37 27.94 11.70
CA GLN A 295 26.48 28.13 12.62
C GLN A 295 26.90 26.83 13.32
N PHE A 296 25.94 25.95 13.64
CA PHE A 296 26.22 24.66 14.26
C PHE A 296 26.77 23.62 13.27
N PHE A 297 26.28 23.60 12.04
CA PHE A 297 26.63 22.57 11.03
C PHE A 297 27.71 23.01 10.02
N GLY A 298 28.19 24.25 10.10
CA GLY A 298 29.19 24.79 9.16
C GLY A 298 28.64 25.04 7.74
N GLY A 299 27.31 25.03 7.56
CA GLY A 299 26.63 25.25 6.28
C GLY A 299 25.25 24.59 6.22
N ASP A 300 24.64 24.56 5.02
CA ASP A 300 23.35 23.89 4.77
C ASP A 300 23.46 22.34 4.78
N ASN A 301 24.67 21.78 4.97
CA ASN A 301 24.91 20.35 4.93
C ASN A 301 25.37 19.82 6.30
N PRO A 302 24.50 19.13 7.05
CA PRO A 302 24.71 18.77 8.46
C PRO A 302 25.76 17.68 8.72
N PHE A 303 26.52 17.28 7.71
CA PHE A 303 27.52 16.21 7.75
C PHE A 303 28.91 16.65 7.29
N ALA A 304 29.14 17.95 7.06
CA ALA A 304 30.43 18.45 6.57
C ALA A 304 31.59 18.15 7.54
N ASP A 305 31.35 18.24 8.86
CA ASP A 305 32.38 18.05 9.89
C ASP A 305 32.70 16.58 10.22
N PHE A 306 31.93 15.62 9.73
CA PHE A 306 32.13 14.20 10.08
C PHE A 306 33.26 13.53 9.28
N HIS A 307 33.82 14.22 8.28
CA HIS A 307 34.82 13.63 7.38
C HIS A 307 36.27 13.70 7.88
N THR A 308 36.56 14.38 9.00
CA THR A 308 37.95 14.71 9.36
C THR A 308 38.53 13.91 10.55
N ALA A 309 37.75 13.24 11.42
CA ALA A 309 38.32 12.74 12.69
C ALA A 309 38.18 11.24 13.03
N CYS A 310 37.22 10.47 12.49
CA CYS A 310 37.08 9.06 12.89
C CYS A 310 36.82 8.15 11.68
N ARG A 311 37.90 7.56 11.16
CA ARG A 311 37.85 6.38 10.28
C ARG A 311 37.37 5.17 11.08
N ALA A 312 36.08 4.99 11.20
CA ALA A 312 35.50 3.71 11.62
C ALA A 312 34.21 3.48 10.84
N ASP A 313 34.13 2.30 10.23
CA ASP A 313 33.14 1.86 9.26
C ASP A 313 31.71 1.97 9.77
N VAL A 314 31.06 3.10 9.51
CA VAL A 314 29.61 3.18 9.54
C VAL A 314 29.13 3.73 8.21
N ASN A 315 28.80 2.82 7.30
CA ASN A 315 28.08 3.08 6.07
C ASN A 315 26.61 3.45 6.40
N ILE A 316 26.41 4.59 7.08
CA ILE A 316 25.09 5.20 7.23
C ILE A 316 24.84 5.99 5.93
N GLY A 317 24.00 5.42 5.07
CA GLY A 317 23.51 6.08 3.87
C GLY A 317 22.67 7.30 4.25
N PHE A 318 23.30 8.46 4.39
CA PHE A 318 22.62 9.73 4.68
C PHE A 318 22.98 10.75 3.60
N GLY A 319 22.11 10.86 2.60
CA GLY A 319 22.10 12.03 1.71
C GLY A 319 21.73 13.24 2.56
N GLY A 320 22.60 14.25 2.59
CA GLY A 320 22.41 15.47 3.38
C GLY A 320 21.13 16.25 3.05
N LEU A 321 20.95 17.39 3.73
CA LEU A 321 19.74 18.25 3.71
C LEU A 321 19.21 18.64 2.32
N ARG A 322 20.03 18.54 1.27
CA ARG A 322 19.67 18.80 -0.14
C ARG A 322 19.46 17.55 -0.99
N GLY A 323 19.19 16.40 -0.39
CA GLY A 323 18.63 15.25 -1.10
C GLY A 323 19.49 14.76 -2.27
N ARG A 324 20.56 14.03 -1.98
CA ARG A 324 20.81 12.86 -2.83
C ARG A 324 19.95 11.74 -2.28
N GLY A 325 18.68 11.76 -2.72
CA GLY A 325 17.70 10.73 -2.39
C GLY A 325 18.26 9.34 -2.64
N ILE A 326 17.79 8.38 -1.85
CA ILE A 326 18.00 6.96 -2.10
C ILE A 326 17.72 6.72 -3.58
N LYS A 327 18.72 6.21 -4.32
CA LYS A 327 18.55 5.93 -5.75
C LYS A 327 17.38 4.95 -5.89
N LYS A 328 16.25 5.43 -6.39
CA LYS A 328 15.12 4.58 -6.75
C LYS A 328 15.48 3.83 -8.03
N GLN A 329 14.94 2.63 -8.22
CA GLN A 329 15.04 1.91 -9.48
C GLN A 329 13.80 2.22 -10.32
N ASP A 330 14.00 2.47 -11.61
CA ASP A 330 12.90 2.62 -12.55
C ASP A 330 12.06 1.35 -12.69
N PRO A 331 10.77 1.46 -13.06
CA PRO A 331 9.94 0.31 -13.32
C PRO A 331 10.54 -0.58 -14.43
N PRO A 332 10.36 -1.91 -14.35
CA PRO A 332 10.89 -2.84 -15.34
C PRO A 332 10.30 -2.60 -16.74
N ILE A 333 11.11 -2.80 -17.77
CA ILE A 333 10.74 -2.65 -19.17
C ILE A 333 10.38 -4.01 -19.73
N GLU A 334 9.11 -4.22 -20.08
CA GLU A 334 8.63 -5.47 -20.67
C GLU A 334 8.75 -5.45 -22.20
N ARG A 335 9.18 -6.57 -22.79
CA ARG A 335 9.34 -6.76 -24.25
C ARG A 335 8.92 -8.17 -24.65
N ASP A 336 8.24 -8.30 -25.79
CA ASP A 336 7.83 -9.61 -26.30
C ASP A 336 8.91 -10.26 -27.18
N LEU A 337 9.26 -11.50 -26.85
CA LEU A 337 10.16 -12.35 -27.64
C LEU A 337 9.36 -13.36 -28.44
N HIS A 338 9.18 -13.06 -29.73
CA HIS A 338 8.46 -13.92 -30.67
C HIS A 338 9.34 -15.08 -31.16
N LEU A 339 8.99 -16.31 -30.80
CA LEU A 339 9.70 -17.54 -31.16
C LEU A 339 8.86 -18.42 -32.07
N ALA A 340 9.50 -19.05 -33.07
CA ALA A 340 8.86 -20.06 -33.90
C ALA A 340 8.70 -21.38 -33.13
N LEU A 341 7.83 -22.28 -33.59
CA LEU A 341 7.63 -23.57 -32.91
C LEU A 341 8.87 -24.46 -33.01
N GLU A 342 9.59 -24.38 -34.13
CA GLU A 342 10.85 -25.08 -34.40
C GLU A 342 11.96 -24.61 -33.44
N ASP A 343 12.03 -23.30 -33.17
CA ASP A 343 12.96 -22.72 -32.20
C ASP A 343 12.72 -23.26 -30.78
N LEU A 344 11.47 -23.55 -30.44
CA LEU A 344 11.04 -24.08 -29.14
C LEU A 344 11.15 -25.61 -29.09
N PHE A 345 11.18 -26.26 -30.25
CA PHE A 345 11.30 -27.70 -30.37
C PHE A 345 12.76 -28.14 -30.21
N TYR A 346 13.69 -27.54 -30.96
CA TYR A 346 15.12 -27.86 -30.87
C TYR A 346 15.87 -27.07 -29.79
N GLY A 347 15.31 -25.93 -29.36
CA GLY A 347 16.07 -24.93 -28.62
C GLY A 347 16.91 -24.07 -29.57
N SER A 348 17.10 -22.80 -29.22
CA SER A 348 17.86 -21.86 -30.06
C SER A 348 18.54 -20.78 -29.23
N THR A 349 19.53 -20.10 -29.80
CA THR A 349 20.10 -18.89 -29.19
C THR A 349 19.62 -17.67 -29.95
N LYS A 350 18.89 -16.78 -29.29
CA LYS A 350 18.40 -15.53 -29.87
C LYS A 350 19.24 -14.37 -29.38
N LYS A 351 19.76 -13.58 -30.32
CA LYS A 351 20.51 -12.35 -30.04
C LYS A 351 19.61 -11.16 -30.31
N ILE A 352 19.33 -10.37 -29.29
CA ILE A 352 18.44 -9.21 -29.36
C ILE A 352 19.28 -7.96 -29.13
N LYS A 353 19.19 -7.00 -30.04
CA LYS A 353 19.81 -5.68 -29.86
C LYS A 353 18.86 -4.78 -29.09
N ILE A 354 19.37 -4.16 -28.04
CA ILE A 354 18.69 -3.12 -27.26
C ILE A 354 19.51 -1.83 -27.35
N SER A 355 18.83 -0.71 -27.58
CA SER A 355 19.41 0.62 -27.49
C SER A 355 19.16 1.16 -26.08
N ARG A 356 20.22 1.54 -25.36
CA ARG A 356 20.10 2.14 -24.03
C ARG A 356 20.86 3.44 -23.94
N ARG A 357 20.34 4.39 -23.15
CA ARG A 357 21.03 5.63 -22.81
C ARG A 357 22.09 5.34 -21.74
N VAL A 358 23.36 5.59 -22.05
CA VAL A 358 24.48 5.42 -21.13
C VAL A 358 25.06 6.78 -20.77
N ARG A 359 25.36 6.98 -19.48
CA ARG A 359 26.05 8.19 -19.03
C ARG A 359 27.49 8.17 -19.53
N VAL A 360 27.91 9.26 -20.19
CA VAL A 360 29.31 9.44 -20.57
C VAL A 360 30.01 10.22 -19.45
N LEU A 361 31.16 9.72 -19.01
CA LEU A 361 32.02 10.45 -18.08
C LEU A 361 32.70 11.60 -18.84
N LYS A 362 32.13 12.80 -18.69
CA LYS A 362 32.74 14.13 -18.84
C LYS A 362 33.97 14.20 -19.78
N LYS A 363 33.73 14.25 -21.10
CA LYS A 363 34.60 14.93 -22.09
C LYS A 363 33.99 15.12 -23.48
N VAL A 364 32.81 14.56 -23.74
CA VAL A 364 32.03 14.86 -24.95
C VAL A 364 30.74 15.52 -24.48
N ILE A 365 30.75 16.84 -24.48
CA ILE A 365 29.59 17.66 -24.18
C ILE A 365 28.89 17.84 -25.53
N ASN A 366 27.67 17.33 -25.68
CA ASN A 366 26.80 17.82 -26.76
C ASN A 366 26.41 19.26 -26.41
N GLU A 367 26.22 20.11 -27.42
CA GLU A 367 25.95 21.55 -27.29
C GLU A 367 24.78 21.89 -26.32
N ASP A 368 23.90 20.93 -26.03
CA ASP A 368 22.76 21.02 -25.10
C ASP A 368 23.09 20.73 -23.62
N GLY A 369 24.35 20.56 -23.22
CA GLY A 369 24.75 20.44 -21.80
C GLY A 369 24.39 19.12 -21.09
N HIS A 370 23.81 18.13 -21.78
CA HIS A 370 23.49 16.82 -21.21
C HIS A 370 24.49 15.72 -21.63
N ALA A 371 25.18 15.11 -20.66
CA ALA A 371 26.21 14.08 -20.88
C ALA A 371 25.63 12.64 -21.01
N SER A 372 24.79 12.40 -22.03
CA SER A 372 24.23 11.07 -22.30
C SER A 372 24.43 10.64 -23.76
N SER A 373 24.83 9.39 -23.99
CA SER A 373 24.98 8.79 -25.32
C SER A 373 24.11 7.56 -25.43
N ILE A 374 23.42 7.40 -26.56
CA ILE A 374 22.73 6.15 -26.91
C ILE A 374 23.80 5.12 -27.30
N LYS A 375 23.73 3.92 -26.73
CA LYS A 375 24.62 2.80 -27.06
C LYS A 375 23.80 1.53 -27.25
N ASP A 376 24.10 0.81 -28.32
CA ASP A 376 23.48 -0.49 -28.57
C ASP A 376 24.23 -1.60 -27.83
N LYS A 377 23.47 -2.50 -27.21
CA LYS A 377 23.97 -3.71 -26.58
C LYS A 377 23.23 -4.91 -27.13
N THR A 378 23.94 -5.99 -27.40
CA THR A 378 23.30 -7.26 -27.81
C THR A 378 23.16 -8.16 -26.59
N LEU A 379 21.93 -8.52 -26.24
CA LEU A 379 21.60 -9.52 -25.23
C LEU A 379 21.44 -10.88 -25.90
N THR A 380 22.02 -11.92 -25.30
CA THR A 380 21.91 -13.30 -25.81
C THR A 380 20.99 -14.10 -24.90
N ILE A 381 19.91 -14.64 -25.46
CA ILE A 381 18.94 -15.49 -24.77
C ILE A 381 19.12 -16.91 -25.28
N THR A 382 19.35 -17.85 -24.35
CA THR A 382 19.42 -19.28 -24.66
C THR A 382 18.04 -19.89 -24.39
N VAL A 383 17.29 -20.14 -25.46
CA VAL A 383 15.96 -20.76 -25.43
C VAL A 383 16.14 -22.26 -25.24
N LYS A 384 15.57 -22.82 -24.17
CA LYS A 384 15.57 -24.27 -23.94
C LYS A 384 14.38 -24.92 -24.66
N PRO A 385 14.52 -26.17 -25.10
CA PRO A 385 13.40 -26.95 -25.64
C PRO A 385 12.22 -26.98 -24.67
N GLY A 386 11.01 -26.83 -25.21
CA GLY A 386 9.78 -26.99 -24.43
C GLY A 386 9.36 -25.78 -23.60
N TRP A 387 10.03 -24.62 -23.73
CA TRP A 387 9.57 -23.38 -23.09
C TRP A 387 8.13 -23.06 -23.41
N ASN A 388 7.35 -22.68 -22.39
CA ASN A 388 5.94 -22.35 -22.54
C ASN A 388 5.75 -20.86 -22.84
N GLU A 389 4.59 -20.53 -23.41
CA GLU A 389 4.21 -19.13 -23.60
C GLU A 389 4.07 -18.41 -22.25
N GLY A 390 4.44 -17.13 -22.22
CA GLY A 390 4.40 -16.31 -21.01
C GLY A 390 5.59 -16.47 -20.07
N MET A 391 6.60 -17.28 -20.44
CA MET A 391 7.83 -17.36 -19.65
C MET A 391 8.60 -16.03 -19.69
N HIS A 392 9.00 -15.53 -18.52
CA HIS A 392 9.71 -14.26 -18.37
C HIS A 392 11.22 -14.48 -18.20
N ILE A 393 12.02 -13.70 -18.92
CA ILE A 393 13.49 -13.72 -18.88
C ILE A 393 13.96 -12.32 -18.49
N THR A 394 14.53 -12.20 -17.30
CA THR A 394 14.93 -10.91 -16.74
C THR A 394 16.41 -10.63 -16.96
N PHE A 395 16.72 -9.46 -17.51
CA PHE A 395 18.05 -8.90 -17.62
C PHE A 395 18.18 -7.71 -16.65
N PRO A 396 18.91 -7.87 -15.54
CA PRO A 396 18.95 -6.86 -14.50
C PRO A 396 19.72 -5.61 -14.94
N LYS A 397 19.17 -4.43 -14.65
CA LYS A 397 19.79 -3.11 -14.85
C LYS A 397 20.27 -2.84 -16.29
N GLU A 398 19.61 -3.42 -17.28
CA GLU A 398 19.94 -3.23 -18.70
C GLU A 398 19.16 -2.07 -19.36
N GLY A 399 18.26 -1.40 -18.63
CA GLY A 399 17.52 -0.22 -19.09
C GLY A 399 18.36 1.06 -19.17
N ASP A 400 17.68 2.19 -19.31
CA ASP A 400 18.31 3.51 -19.45
C ASP A 400 18.99 3.98 -18.15
N GLN A 401 20.18 4.59 -18.28
CA GLN A 401 20.96 5.06 -17.13
C GLN A 401 20.75 6.55 -16.88
N GLY A 402 20.19 6.89 -15.72
CA GLY A 402 20.02 8.27 -15.25
C GLY A 402 21.06 8.72 -14.20
N PRO A 403 21.21 10.03 -13.96
CA PRO A 403 22.19 10.56 -13.01
C PRO A 403 21.91 10.20 -11.53
N ASN A 404 20.64 10.03 -11.15
CA ASN A 404 20.19 9.75 -9.78
C ASN A 404 19.30 8.50 -9.65
N ASN A 405 19.37 7.58 -10.61
CA ASN A 405 18.42 6.49 -10.74
C ASN A 405 19.13 5.17 -11.09
N ILE A 406 18.66 4.05 -10.53
CA ILE A 406 19.15 2.71 -10.85
C ILE A 406 18.46 2.27 -12.15
N PRO A 407 19.21 1.79 -13.16
CA PRO A 407 18.61 1.39 -14.43
C PRO A 407 17.53 0.32 -14.24
N ALA A 408 16.46 0.42 -15.03
CA ALA A 408 15.39 -0.56 -15.05
C ALA A 408 15.90 -1.96 -15.47
N ASP A 409 15.21 -2.99 -14.99
CA ASP A 409 15.39 -4.35 -15.50
C ASP A 409 14.62 -4.52 -16.81
N ILE A 410 15.16 -5.27 -17.77
CA ILE A 410 14.47 -5.60 -19.00
C ILE A 410 13.93 -7.02 -18.88
N ILE A 411 12.61 -7.18 -19.02
CA ILE A 411 11.93 -8.47 -18.94
C ILE A 411 11.46 -8.85 -20.33
N PHE A 412 11.95 -9.98 -20.86
CA PHE A 412 11.44 -10.55 -22.10
C PHE A 412 10.38 -11.61 -21.80
N THR A 413 9.20 -11.45 -22.39
CA THR A 413 8.10 -12.42 -22.30
C THR A 413 8.05 -13.26 -23.57
N VAL A 414 8.11 -14.58 -23.44
CA VAL A 414 8.06 -15.50 -24.58
C VAL A 414 6.65 -15.51 -25.20
N ARG A 415 6.60 -15.29 -26.51
CA ARG A 415 5.39 -15.32 -27.35
C ARG A 415 5.58 -16.27 -28.53
N HIS A 416 4.53 -16.99 -28.89
CA HIS A 416 4.56 -17.87 -30.05
C HIS A 416 4.32 -17.09 -31.34
N LYS A 417 5.13 -17.35 -32.36
CA LYS A 417 4.80 -16.93 -33.73
C LYS A 417 3.71 -17.85 -34.29
N PRO A 418 2.74 -17.30 -35.04
CA PRO A 418 1.76 -18.12 -35.74
C PRO A 418 2.48 -19.02 -36.75
N HIS A 419 2.19 -20.33 -36.71
CA HIS A 419 2.73 -21.31 -37.64
C HIS A 419 1.65 -21.73 -38.64
N PRO A 420 1.98 -21.98 -39.93
CA PRO A 420 0.98 -22.25 -40.97
C PRO A 420 0.12 -23.49 -40.72
N TRP A 421 0.70 -24.54 -40.13
CA TRP A 421 0.04 -25.86 -40.03
C TRP A 421 -0.25 -26.31 -38.59
N PHE A 422 0.43 -25.73 -37.61
CA PHE A 422 0.42 -26.23 -36.23
C PHE A 422 0.03 -25.12 -35.28
N THR A 423 -0.90 -25.42 -34.39
CA THR A 423 -1.22 -24.58 -33.24
C THR A 423 -0.78 -25.28 -31.97
N ARG A 424 0.11 -24.67 -31.20
CA ARG A 424 0.58 -25.25 -29.94
C ARG A 424 -0.46 -25.07 -28.83
N GLN A 425 -0.77 -26.15 -28.13
CA GLN A 425 -1.59 -26.17 -26.91
C GLN A 425 -0.78 -26.83 -25.78
N ASN A 426 -0.10 -26.02 -24.98
CA ASN A 426 0.85 -26.49 -23.96
C ASN A 426 1.95 -27.39 -24.58
N ASN A 427 1.97 -28.68 -24.25
CA ASN A 427 2.90 -29.64 -24.81
C ASN A 427 2.34 -30.33 -26.08
N ASN A 428 1.05 -30.16 -26.36
CA ASN A 428 0.41 -30.79 -27.50
C ASN A 428 0.47 -29.88 -28.73
N LEU A 429 0.49 -30.48 -29.91
CA LEU A 429 0.39 -29.78 -31.18
C LEU A 429 -0.95 -30.09 -31.81
N VAL A 430 -1.64 -29.07 -32.30
CA VAL A 430 -2.89 -29.22 -33.03
C VAL A 430 -2.65 -28.98 -34.51
N TYR A 431 -2.99 -29.97 -35.32
CA TYR A 431 -2.95 -29.90 -36.78
C TYR A 431 -4.38 -29.94 -37.33
N THR A 432 -4.72 -29.07 -38.26
CA THR A 432 -6.04 -29.04 -38.88
C THR A 432 -5.93 -29.61 -40.30
N ALA A 433 -6.42 -30.83 -40.49
CA ALA A 433 -6.49 -31.49 -41.79
C ALA A 433 -7.80 -31.13 -42.49
N ASN A 434 -7.71 -30.66 -43.74
CA ASN A 434 -8.89 -30.45 -44.58
C ASN A 434 -9.18 -31.73 -45.35
N ILE A 435 -10.40 -32.25 -45.22
CA ILE A 435 -10.79 -33.55 -45.79
C ILE A 435 -12.12 -33.42 -46.52
N SER A 436 -12.36 -34.27 -47.51
CA SER A 436 -13.66 -34.36 -48.18
C SER A 436 -14.67 -35.19 -47.37
N LEU A 437 -15.96 -34.98 -47.61
CA LEU A 437 -17.02 -35.80 -47.01
C LEU A 437 -16.87 -37.30 -47.35
N GLU A 438 -16.39 -37.63 -48.56
CA GLU A 438 -16.12 -39.01 -48.94
C GLU A 438 -15.08 -39.64 -48.01
N GLN A 439 -13.91 -39.00 -47.91
CA GLN A 439 -12.81 -39.45 -47.05
C GLN A 439 -13.25 -39.58 -45.58
N ALA A 440 -14.08 -38.64 -45.10
CA ALA A 440 -14.60 -38.68 -43.73
C ALA A 440 -15.47 -39.93 -43.45
N LEU A 441 -16.13 -40.50 -44.46
CA LEU A 441 -17.04 -41.65 -44.33
C LEU A 441 -16.39 -42.99 -44.72
N THR A 442 -15.48 -43.00 -45.70
CA THR A 442 -14.87 -44.23 -46.24
C THR A 442 -13.54 -44.59 -45.60
N GLY A 443 -12.93 -43.66 -44.87
CA GLY A 443 -11.59 -43.79 -44.31
C GLY A 443 -10.50 -43.34 -45.30
N PHE A 444 -9.40 -42.83 -44.75
CA PHE A 444 -8.29 -42.26 -45.52
C PHE A 444 -7.02 -42.24 -44.66
N SER A 445 -5.88 -41.89 -45.26
CA SER A 445 -4.64 -41.68 -44.50
C SER A 445 -4.20 -40.22 -44.58
N VAL A 446 -3.87 -39.63 -43.45
CA VAL A 446 -3.39 -38.25 -43.34
C VAL A 446 -1.87 -38.26 -43.39
N GLU A 447 -1.30 -37.51 -44.33
CA GLU A 447 0.13 -37.22 -44.36
C GLU A 447 0.42 -35.93 -43.59
N VAL A 448 1.24 -36.02 -42.54
CA VAL A 448 1.63 -34.86 -41.72
C VAL A 448 3.15 -34.73 -41.70
N VAL A 449 3.66 -33.57 -42.14
CA VAL A 449 5.07 -33.23 -42.00
C VAL A 449 5.29 -32.68 -40.58
N THR A 450 5.97 -33.45 -39.74
CA THR A 450 6.29 -33.08 -38.36
C THR A 450 7.27 -31.90 -38.30
N LEU A 451 7.37 -31.26 -37.13
CA LEU A 451 8.41 -30.24 -36.87
C LEU A 451 9.84 -30.81 -37.03
N ASP A 452 9.97 -32.14 -36.92
CA ASP A 452 11.21 -32.88 -37.17
C ASP A 452 11.56 -33.04 -38.66
N GLY A 453 10.70 -32.61 -39.58
CA GLY A 453 10.83 -32.82 -41.02
C GLY A 453 10.50 -34.26 -41.48
N ARG A 454 10.08 -35.14 -40.56
CA ARG A 454 9.62 -36.50 -40.89
C ARG A 454 8.18 -36.45 -41.39
N LEU A 455 7.87 -37.23 -42.43
CA LEU A 455 6.52 -37.41 -42.94
C LEU A 455 5.86 -38.60 -42.21
N LEU A 456 4.80 -38.33 -41.47
CA LEU A 456 4.00 -39.34 -40.79
C LEU A 456 2.76 -39.65 -41.63
N ASN A 457 2.53 -40.94 -41.89
CA ASN A 457 1.33 -41.42 -42.55
C ASN A 457 0.40 -42.06 -41.50
N ILE A 458 -0.73 -41.41 -41.22
CA ILE A 458 -1.63 -41.78 -40.12
C ILE A 458 -2.96 -42.27 -40.71
N PRO A 459 -3.26 -43.57 -40.65
CA PRO A 459 -4.53 -44.11 -41.14
C PRO A 459 -5.69 -43.75 -40.21
N VAL A 460 -6.77 -43.25 -40.79
CA VAL A 460 -8.04 -42.93 -40.12
C VAL A 460 -9.13 -43.78 -40.77
N ASN A 461 -9.45 -44.90 -40.12
CA ASN A 461 -10.48 -45.83 -40.58
C ASN A 461 -11.85 -45.56 -39.95
N ASP A 462 -11.88 -44.79 -38.86
CA ASP A 462 -13.12 -44.43 -38.16
C ASP A 462 -13.86 -43.32 -38.91
N ILE A 463 -15.18 -43.26 -38.74
CA ILE A 463 -16.00 -42.20 -39.31
C ILE A 463 -15.68 -40.86 -38.62
N VAL A 464 -15.26 -39.88 -39.42
CA VAL A 464 -14.88 -38.55 -38.93
C VAL A 464 -16.10 -37.64 -38.91
N HIS A 465 -16.60 -37.37 -37.70
CA HIS A 465 -17.61 -36.32 -37.46
C HIS A 465 -16.94 -35.00 -37.01
N PRO A 466 -17.63 -33.86 -37.02
CA PRO A 466 -17.02 -32.54 -36.74
C PRO A 466 -16.33 -32.38 -35.37
N GLN A 467 -16.65 -33.23 -34.39
CA GLN A 467 -16.04 -33.23 -33.06
C GLN A 467 -14.98 -34.32 -32.90
N TYR A 468 -14.81 -35.19 -33.89
CA TYR A 468 -13.80 -36.23 -33.87
C TYR A 468 -12.42 -35.59 -33.94
N SER A 469 -11.51 -36.10 -33.13
CA SER A 469 -10.09 -35.74 -33.20
C SER A 469 -9.26 -37.00 -33.06
N LYS A 470 -8.20 -37.11 -33.87
CA LYS A 470 -7.26 -38.22 -33.79
C LYS A 470 -6.06 -37.79 -32.97
N VAL A 471 -5.74 -38.56 -31.94
CA VAL A 471 -4.54 -38.32 -31.11
C VAL A 471 -3.45 -39.29 -31.54
N VAL A 472 -2.27 -38.74 -31.84
CA VAL A 472 -1.03 -39.47 -32.10
C VAL A 472 -0.06 -39.17 -30.97
N THR A 473 0.24 -40.20 -30.19
CA THR A 473 1.01 -40.07 -28.96
C THR A 473 2.49 -39.80 -29.24
N GLY A 474 3.09 -38.89 -28.47
CA GLY A 474 4.54 -38.62 -28.52
C GLY A 474 5.04 -37.78 -29.71
N GLU A 475 4.15 -37.28 -30.56
CA GLU A 475 4.48 -36.44 -31.73
C GLU A 475 4.19 -34.93 -31.50
N GLY A 476 4.08 -34.51 -30.24
CA GLY A 476 3.92 -33.11 -29.82
C GLY A 476 5.23 -32.39 -29.47
N MET A 477 5.12 -31.31 -28.70
CA MET A 477 6.26 -30.52 -28.21
C MET A 477 6.98 -31.22 -27.04
N PRO A 478 8.31 -31.04 -26.90
CA PRO A 478 9.04 -31.50 -25.73
C PRO A 478 8.58 -30.78 -24.46
N SER A 479 8.61 -31.48 -23.32
CA SER A 479 8.31 -30.89 -22.03
C SER A 479 9.48 -30.05 -21.51
N SER A 480 9.18 -28.88 -20.92
CA SER A 480 10.19 -28.00 -20.31
C SER A 480 10.98 -28.67 -19.17
N SER A 481 10.34 -29.54 -18.39
CA SER A 481 10.98 -30.22 -17.27
C SER A 481 11.91 -31.34 -17.74
N ASN A 482 11.43 -32.16 -18.68
CA ASN A 482 12.14 -33.32 -19.20
C ASN A 482 12.08 -33.31 -20.73
N PRO A 483 13.15 -32.88 -21.42
CA PRO A 483 13.16 -32.78 -22.89
C PRO A 483 12.97 -34.13 -23.60
N ALA A 484 13.19 -35.25 -22.91
CA ALA A 484 13.00 -36.59 -23.45
C ALA A 484 11.52 -36.97 -23.60
N THR A 485 10.61 -36.36 -22.83
CA THR A 485 9.18 -36.59 -22.96
C THR A 485 8.54 -35.57 -23.88
N ARG A 486 7.72 -36.06 -24.81
CA ARG A 486 6.98 -35.25 -25.78
C ARG A 486 5.49 -35.33 -25.46
N GLY A 487 4.76 -34.26 -25.77
CA GLY A 487 3.30 -34.28 -25.77
C GLY A 487 2.75 -34.99 -27.00
N ASP A 488 1.48 -34.78 -27.28
CA ASP A 488 0.76 -35.47 -28.34
C ASP A 488 0.43 -34.56 -29.52
N LEU A 489 0.31 -35.16 -30.71
CA LEU A 489 -0.23 -34.50 -31.90
C LEU A 489 -1.74 -34.79 -31.98
N ILE A 490 -2.54 -33.73 -31.94
CA ILE A 490 -3.99 -33.77 -32.04
C ILE A 490 -4.37 -33.30 -33.44
N ILE A 491 -4.92 -34.22 -34.24
CA ILE A 491 -5.41 -33.91 -35.58
C ILE A 491 -6.90 -33.60 -35.48
N ARG A 492 -7.25 -32.38 -35.88
CA ARG A 492 -8.63 -31.94 -36.08
C ARG A 492 -8.94 -31.98 -37.55
N PHE A 493 -10.18 -32.27 -37.88
CA PHE A 493 -10.63 -32.42 -39.25
C PHE A 493 -11.63 -31.33 -39.59
N ASN A 494 -11.40 -30.66 -40.72
CA ASN A 494 -12.34 -29.75 -41.31
C ASN A 494 -12.92 -30.41 -42.56
N THR A 495 -14.19 -30.82 -42.48
CA THR A 495 -14.86 -31.57 -43.55
C THR A 495 -15.47 -30.61 -44.57
N HIS A 496 -14.99 -30.68 -45.81
CA HIS A 496 -15.55 -29.95 -46.93
C HIS A 496 -16.68 -30.73 -47.60
N TYR A 497 -17.86 -30.12 -47.64
CA TYR A 497 -19.04 -30.69 -48.31
C TYR A 497 -19.04 -30.32 -49.80
N PRO A 498 -19.44 -31.22 -50.70
CA PRO A 498 -19.59 -30.88 -52.11
C PRO A 498 -20.73 -29.87 -52.31
N GLU A 499 -20.50 -28.81 -53.10
CA GLU A 499 -21.52 -27.77 -53.35
C GLU A 499 -22.72 -28.29 -54.16
N LYS A 500 -22.48 -29.26 -55.05
CA LYS A 500 -23.49 -29.86 -55.93
C LYS A 500 -23.33 -31.36 -55.99
N LEU A 501 -24.46 -32.07 -56.03
CA LEU A 501 -24.54 -33.53 -56.18
C LEU A 501 -25.52 -33.87 -57.29
N SER A 502 -25.15 -34.79 -58.19
CA SER A 502 -26.04 -35.29 -59.24
C SER A 502 -27.21 -36.10 -58.65
N ALA A 503 -28.33 -36.19 -59.37
CA ALA A 503 -29.51 -36.92 -58.92
C ALA A 503 -29.20 -38.40 -58.63
N GLU A 504 -28.38 -39.03 -59.46
CA GLU A 504 -27.92 -40.42 -59.27
C GLU A 504 -27.12 -40.59 -57.97
N LYS A 505 -26.14 -39.70 -57.72
CA LYS A 505 -25.34 -39.72 -56.49
C LYS A 505 -26.20 -39.50 -55.24
N LYS A 506 -27.20 -38.61 -55.31
CA LYS A 506 -28.17 -38.41 -54.23
C LYS A 506 -29.00 -39.67 -53.97
N ARG A 507 -29.43 -40.39 -55.01
CA ARG A 507 -30.17 -41.66 -54.87
C ARG A 507 -29.31 -42.72 -54.18
N LEU A 508 -28.05 -42.88 -54.60
CA LEU A 508 -27.11 -43.82 -54.00
C LEU A 508 -26.82 -43.48 -52.53
N LEU A 509 -26.56 -42.21 -52.22
CA LEU A 509 -26.36 -41.75 -50.83
C LEU A 509 -27.61 -41.99 -49.97
N LYS A 510 -28.81 -41.76 -50.50
CA LYS A 510 -30.07 -42.04 -49.78
C LYS A 510 -30.23 -43.53 -49.48
N GLN A 511 -29.82 -44.41 -50.39
CA GLN A 511 -29.83 -45.85 -50.15
C GLN A 511 -28.77 -46.28 -49.13
N ALA A 512 -27.57 -45.67 -49.18
CA ALA A 512 -26.47 -45.99 -48.28
C ALA A 512 -26.64 -45.45 -46.84
N LEU A 513 -27.30 -44.30 -46.68
CA LEU A 513 -27.50 -43.61 -45.40
C LEU A 513 -28.89 -43.82 -44.80
N ALA A 514 -29.74 -44.64 -45.42
CA ALA A 514 -31.01 -45.06 -44.82
C ALA A 514 -30.69 -46.00 -43.66
N LEU A 515 -30.51 -45.40 -42.47
CA LEU A 515 -30.34 -46.11 -41.19
C LEU A 515 -31.68 -46.68 -40.70
#